data_AF-A0A8T6US37-F1
#
_entry.id   AF-A0A8T6US37-F1
#
_cell.length_a   1.000
_cell.length_b   1.000
_cell.length_c   1.000
_cell.angle_alpha   90.00
_cell.angle_beta   90.00
_cell.angle_gamma   90.00
#
_symmetry.space_group_name_H-M   'P 1'
#
loop_
_entity.id
_entity.type
_entity.pdbx_description
1 polymer ?
#
loop_
_entity_poly.entity_id
_entity_poly.type
_entity_poly.pdbx_seq_one_letter_code
_entity_poly.pdbx_strand_id
1 'polypeptide(L)' 'MPTLSFEYLHGLVYDIYKAAGTPDEEARIVASHQVSADLAGHPSHGVILLP' A
#
# COMPACT_ATOMS: atom_id res chain seq x y z
N MET A 1 11.71 -13.52 -1.94
CA MET A 1 10.63 -12.54 -1.72
C MET A 1 9.82 -13.02 -0.54
N PRO A 2 9.64 -12.20 0.52
CA PRO A 2 8.73 -12.58 1.60
C PRO A 2 7.30 -12.66 1.08
N THR A 3 6.50 -13.56 1.66
CA THR A 3 5.05 -13.63 1.42
C THR A 3 4.35 -13.01 2.62
N LEU A 4 3.61 -11.93 2.39
CA LEU A 4 2.87 -11.18 3.40
C LEU A 4 1.37 -11.27 3.08
N SER A 5 0.50 -11.19 4.10
CA SER A 5 -0.94 -11.11 3.85
C SER A 5 -1.33 -9.74 3.31
N PHE A 6 -2.47 -9.68 2.62
CA PHE A 6 -3.03 -8.42 2.13
C PHE A 6 -3.26 -7.44 3.29
N GLU A 7 -3.86 -7.91 4.38
CA GLU A 7 -4.23 -7.09 5.54
C GLU A 7 -2.99 -6.48 6.20
N TYR A 8 -1.93 -7.27 6.35
CA TYR A 8 -0.68 -6.79 6.92
C TYR A 8 -0.03 -5.73 6.03
N LEU A 9 0.10 -6.02 4.73
CA LEU A 9 0.75 -5.11 3.80
C LEU A 9 -0.05 -3.82 3.59
N HIS A 10 -1.39 -3.92 3.54
CA HIS A 10 -2.29 -2.78 3.45
C HIS A 10 -2.18 -1.86 4.67
N GLY A 11 -2.21 -2.43 5.88
CA GLY A 11 -2.02 -1.66 7.12
C GLY A 11 -0.68 -0.93 7.15
N LEU A 12 0.40 -1.61 6.79
CA LEU A 12 1.74 -1.02 6.70
C LEU A 12 1.79 0.16 5.71
N VAL A 13 1.26 -0.02 4.50
CA VAL A 13 1.25 1.02 3.46
C VAL A 13 0.40 2.21 3.90
N TYR A 14 -0.77 1.96 4.49
CA TYR A 14 -1.62 3.00 5.07
C TYR A 14 -0.87 3.82 6.14
N ASP A 15 -0.19 3.15 7.08
CA ASP A 15 0.55 3.83 8.16
C ASP A 15 1.71 4.68 7.63
N ILE A 16 2.39 4.23 6.56
CA ILE A 16 3.43 5.02 5.88
C ILE A 16 2.85 6.30 5.30
N TYR A 17 1.72 6.22 4.59
CA TYR A 17 1.04 7.42 4.06
C TYR A 17 0.55 8.36 5.17
N LYS A 18 0.00 7.80 6.26
CA LYS A 18 -0.37 8.59 7.45
C LYS A 18 0.83 9.33 8.04
N ALA A 19 1.98 8.65 8.16
CA ALA A 19 3.22 9.25 8.66
C ALA A 19 3.76 10.34 7.73
N ALA A 20 3.56 10.20 6.42
CA ALA A 20 3.88 11.22 5.41
C ALA A 20 2.91 12.42 5.39
N GLY A 21 1.87 12.41 6.25
CA GLY A 21 0.91 13.51 6.37
C GLY A 21 -0.31 13.40 5.45
N THR A 22 -0.51 12.26 4.77
CA THR A 22 -1.70 12.02 3.96
C THR A 22 -2.96 11.97 4.85
N PRO A 23 -4.07 12.62 4.48
CA PRO A 23 -5.31 12.49 5.23
C PRO A 23 -5.84 11.04 5.18
N ASP A 24 -6.72 10.74 6.13
CA ASP A 24 -7.13 9.38 6.48
C ASP A 24 -7.77 8.60 5.32
N GLU A 25 -8.68 9.26 4.58
CA GLU A 25 -9.39 8.66 3.45
C GLU A 25 -8.45 8.38 2.28
N GLU A 26 -7.61 9.34 1.91
CA GLU A 26 -6.65 9.24 0.81
C GLU A 26 -5.58 8.18 1.10
N ALA A 27 -5.11 8.08 2.35
CA ALA A 27 -4.17 7.05 2.75
C ALA A 27 -4.77 5.64 2.55
N ARG A 28 -6.05 5.44 2.90
CA ARG A 28 -6.74 4.16 2.67
C ARG A 28 -6.92 3.87 1.18
N ILE A 29 -7.28 4.87 0.38
CA ILE A 29 -7.48 4.72 -1.06
C ILE A 29 -6.16 4.30 -1.72
N VAL A 30 -5.08 5.05 -1.52
CA VAL A 30 -3.79 4.78 -2.18
C VAL A 30 -3.22 3.43 -1.71
N ALA A 31 -3.31 3.10 -0.43
CA ALA A 31 -2.90 1.80 0.08
C ALA A 31 -3.65 0.64 -0.58
N SER A 32 -4.97 0.78 -0.73
CA SER A 32 -5.79 -0.24 -1.38
C SER A 32 -5.40 -0.45 -2.84
N HIS A 33 -5.12 0.62 -3.58
CA HIS A 33 -4.71 0.52 -4.98
C HIS A 33 -3.33 -0.11 -5.15
N GLN A 34 -2.33 0.31 -4.37
CA GLN A 34 -0.97 -0.22 -4.50
C GLN A 34 -0.89 -1.70 -4.10
N VAL A 35 -1.47 -2.09 -2.97
CA VAL A 35 -1.44 -3.51 -2.55
C VAL A 35 -2.24 -4.39 -3.52
N SER A 36 -3.35 -3.88 -4.08
CA SER A 36 -4.09 -4.60 -5.13
C SER A 36 -3.30 -4.74 -6.43
N ALA A 37 -2.45 -3.76 -6.78
CA ALA A 37 -1.57 -3.86 -7.94
C ALA A 37 -0.54 -4.98 -7.77
N ASP A 38 0.01 -5.17 -6.55
CA ASP A 38 0.90 -6.30 -6.26
C ASP A 38 0.17 -7.65 -6.37
N LEU A 39 -1.06 -7.74 -5.84
CA LEU A 39 -1.90 -8.94 -5.99
C LEU A 39 -2.23 -9.26 -7.46
N ALA A 40 -2.40 -8.24 -8.29
CA ALA A 40 -2.65 -8.38 -9.72
C ALA A 40 -1.37 -8.70 -10.53
N GLY A 41 -0.20 -8.78 -9.91
CA GLY A 41 1.06 -9.05 -10.60
C GLY A 41 1.65 -7.82 -11.32
N HIS A 42 1.29 -6.61 -10.89
CA HIS A 42 1.79 -5.34 -11.43
C HIS A 42 2.59 -4.54 -10.40
N PRO A 43 3.74 -5.06 -9.91
CA PRO A 43 4.49 -4.43 -8.82
C PRO A 43 5.06 -3.06 -9.16
N SER A 44 5.24 -2.73 -10.45
CA SER A 44 5.63 -1.39 -10.89
C SER A 44 4.61 -0.29 -10.54
N HIS A 45 3.38 -0.68 -10.20
CA HIS A 45 2.29 0.19 -9.75
C HIS A 45 1.91 -0.07 -8.28
N GLY A 46 2.63 -0.97 -7.62
CA GLY A 46 2.35 -1.44 -6.26
C GLY A 46 3.21 -0.76 -5.20
N VAL A 47 3.53 -1.48 -4.13
CA VAL A 47 4.22 -0.90 -2.95
C VAL A 47 5.67 -0.47 -3.23
N ILE A 48 6.21 -0.75 -4.41
CA ILE A 48 7.52 -0.22 -4.83
C ILE A 48 7.52 1.31 -4.95
N LEU A 49 6.34 1.93 -5.06
CA LEU A 49 6.13 3.36 -5.20
C LEU A 49 5.83 4.07 -3.87
N LEU A 50 6.02 3.39 -2.74
CA LEU A 50 5.90 4.00 -1.42
C LEU A 50 6.85 5.23 -1.28
N PRO A 51 6.42 6.30 -0.59
CA PRO A 51 7.25 7.47 -0.32
C PRO A 51 8.38 7.21 0.69
#